data_AF-A0A8T7GXU3-F1
#
_entry.id   AF-A0A8T7GXU3-F1
#
_cell.length_a   1.000
_cell.length_b   1.000
_cell.length_c   1.000
_cell.angle_alpha   90.00
_cell.angle_beta   90.00
_cell.angle_gamma   90.00
#
_symmetry.space_group_name_H-M   'P 1'
#
loop_
_entity.id
_entity.type
_entity.pdbx_description
1 polymer ?
#
loop_
_entity_poly.entity_id
_entity_poly.type
_entity_poly.pdbx_seq_one_letter_code
_entity_poly.pdbx_strand_id
1 'polypeptide(L)'
;MFWRKPSPSKIFKELTMLEVVLGASRARLDIALNIRRDRRTYMEYFYKVSVPSAMVGLPLTPLTMSNMFVNDTFIAMRRGLKKLRKIVMLLLRERYIGPELSERLLNSIKEVEERMKTADSLPVERGIEELKESIDMMLAICAEVKAMLASRGISVPER
;
A
#
# COMPACT_ATOMS: atom_id res chain seq x y z
N MET A 1 7.03 -31.20 16.11
CA MET A 1 6.55 -29.80 16.23
C MET A 1 5.66 -29.51 15.02
N PHE A 2 4.34 -29.64 15.16
CA PHE A 2 3.40 -29.46 14.04
C PHE A 2 3.29 -27.96 13.72
N TRP A 3 3.89 -27.53 12.61
CA TRP A 3 3.59 -26.24 12.01
C TRP A 3 2.11 -26.25 11.60
N ARG A 4 1.24 -25.60 12.37
CA ARG A 4 -0.16 -25.42 11.99
C ARG A 4 -0.18 -24.69 10.64
N LYS A 5 -0.72 -25.35 9.61
CA LYS A 5 -0.98 -24.71 8.32
C LYS A 5 -1.78 -23.43 8.58
N PRO A 6 -1.32 -22.25 8.10
CA PRO A 6 -2.07 -21.02 8.27
C PRO A 6 -3.45 -21.21 7.64
N SER A 7 -4.49 -20.95 8.43
CA SER A 7 -5.85 -21.12 7.92
C SER A 7 -6.07 -20.14 6.77
N PRO A 8 -6.72 -20.56 5.69
CA PRO A 8 -7.04 -19.66 4.60
C PRO A 8 -7.88 -18.43 5.03
N SER A 9 -8.68 -18.57 6.09
CA SER A 9 -9.37 -17.45 6.76
C SER A 9 -8.42 -16.40 7.33
N LYS A 10 -7.25 -16.80 7.85
CA LYS A 10 -6.22 -15.88 8.34
C LYS A 10 -5.59 -15.11 7.18
N ILE A 11 -5.31 -15.78 6.05
CA ILE A 11 -4.78 -15.14 4.84
C ILE A 11 -5.76 -14.09 4.34
N PHE A 12 -7.05 -14.43 4.28
CA PHE A 12 -8.08 -13.48 3.85
C PHE A 12 -8.13 -12.24 4.74
N LYS A 13 -8.14 -12.41 6.07
CA LYS A 13 -8.09 -11.30 7.04
C LYS A 13 -6.83 -10.45 6.85
N GLU A 14 -5.69 -11.09 6.61
CA GLU A 14 -4.42 -10.42 6.38
C GLU A 14 -4.39 -9.57 5.10
N LEU A 15 -5.06 -10.03 4.04
CA LEU A 15 -5.24 -9.28 2.79
C LEU A 15 -6.21 -8.11 2.96
N THR A 16 -7.33 -8.30 3.67
CA THR A 16 -8.25 -7.19 3.99
C THR A 16 -7.56 -6.10 4.80
N MET A 17 -6.75 -6.46 5.80
CA MET A 17 -5.98 -5.46 6.54
C MET A 17 -4.96 -4.73 5.65
N LEU A 18 -4.37 -5.43 4.69
CA LEU A 18 -3.43 -4.81 3.75
C LEU A 18 -4.15 -3.81 2.83
N GLU A 19 -5.32 -4.16 2.30
CA GLU A 19 -6.13 -3.25 1.48
C GLU A 19 -6.51 -1.97 2.23
N VAL A 20 -6.90 -2.07 3.51
CA VAL A 20 -7.20 -0.90 4.34
C VAL A 20 -5.97 0.01 4.47
N VAL A 21 -4.79 -0.58 4.72
CA VAL A 21 -3.54 0.19 4.82
C VAL A 21 -3.19 0.85 3.48
N LEU A 22 -3.33 0.12 2.38
CA LEU A 22 -3.06 0.63 1.02
C LEU A 22 -4.04 1.74 0.62
N GLY A 23 -5.33 1.60 0.95
CA GLY A 23 -6.34 2.63 0.73
C GLY A 23 -6.05 3.91 1.53
N ALA A 24 -5.64 3.78 2.80
CA ALA A 24 -5.20 4.92 3.61
C ALA A 24 -3.93 5.57 3.04
N SER A 25 -2.98 4.78 2.54
CA SER A 25 -1.79 5.28 1.85
C SER A 25 -2.14 6.04 0.57
N ARG A 26 -3.08 5.55 -0.25
CA ARG A 26 -3.55 6.26 -1.44
C ARG A 26 -4.15 7.62 -1.09
N ALA A 27 -5.03 7.66 -0.10
CA ALA A 27 -5.63 8.91 0.36
C ALA A 27 -4.58 9.92 0.87
N ARG A 28 -3.54 9.45 1.56
CA ARG A 28 -2.41 10.31 1.99
C ARG A 28 -1.63 10.88 0.80
N LEU A 29 -1.41 10.08 -0.24
CA LEU A 29 -0.75 10.56 -1.47
C LEU A 29 -1.59 11.60 -2.20
N ASP A 30 -2.92 11.43 -2.26
CA ASP A 30 -3.82 12.42 -2.85
C ASP A 30 -3.76 13.75 -2.09
N ILE A 31 -3.76 13.71 -0.76
CA ILE A 31 -3.55 14.91 0.07
C ILE A 31 -2.18 15.52 -0.19
N ALA A 32 -1.11 14.71 -0.21
CA ALA A 32 0.25 15.17 -0.43
C ALA A 32 0.39 15.88 -1.78
N LEU A 33 -0.29 15.38 -2.81
CA LEU A 33 -0.31 15.94 -4.15
C LEU A 33 -1.12 17.24 -4.22
N ASN A 34 -2.30 17.26 -3.58
CA ASN A 34 -3.16 18.45 -3.53
C ASN A 34 -2.47 19.61 -2.80
N ILE A 35 -1.74 19.35 -1.72
CA ILE A 35 -0.92 20.37 -1.04
C ILE A 35 0.09 21.01 -2.00
N ARG A 36 0.65 20.25 -2.95
CA ARG A 36 1.67 20.74 -3.89
C ARG A 36 1.07 21.46 -5.10
N ARG A 37 -0.07 20.98 -5.61
CA ARG A 37 -0.68 21.46 -6.85
C ARG A 37 -1.69 22.58 -6.64
N ASP A 38 -2.38 22.61 -5.50
CA ASP A 38 -3.44 23.58 -5.23
C ASP A 38 -3.03 24.57 -4.13
N ARG A 39 -2.95 25.84 -4.53
CA ARG A 39 -2.65 26.96 -3.63
C ARG A 39 -3.68 27.10 -2.51
N ARG A 40 -4.96 26.82 -2.78
CA ARG A 40 -6.01 26.93 -1.76
C ARG A 40 -5.80 25.87 -0.68
N THR A 41 -5.62 24.62 -1.09
CA THR A 41 -5.28 23.51 -0.17
C THR A 41 -4.00 23.81 0.61
N TYR A 42 -2.96 24.33 -0.05
CA TYR A 42 -1.72 24.73 0.63
C TYR A 42 -1.98 25.74 1.76
N MET A 43 -2.70 26.82 1.46
CA MET A 43 -2.99 27.88 2.45
C MET A 43 -3.87 27.38 3.59
N GLU A 44 -4.79 26.46 3.31
CA GLU A 44 -5.60 25.83 4.35
C GLU A 44 -4.73 25.06 5.35
N TYR A 45 -3.80 24.21 4.88
CA TYR A 45 -2.86 23.50 5.76
C TYR A 45 -1.92 24.45 6.47
N PHE A 46 -1.49 25.52 5.80
CA PHE A 46 -0.65 26.55 6.42
C PHE A 46 -1.32 27.19 7.63
N TYR A 47 -2.56 27.67 7.48
CA TYR A 47 -3.26 28.33 8.59
C TYR A 47 -3.76 27.34 9.65
N LYS A 48 -4.24 26.15 9.26
CA LYS A 48 -4.83 25.19 10.20
C LYS A 48 -3.79 24.34 10.93
N VAL A 49 -2.62 24.13 10.34
CA VAL A 49 -1.59 23.25 10.91
C VAL A 49 -0.29 23.99 11.15
N SER A 50 0.25 24.67 10.14
CA SER A 50 1.57 25.28 10.27
C SER A 50 1.61 26.39 11.30
N VAL A 51 0.66 27.33 11.29
CA VAL A 51 0.59 28.42 12.27
C VAL A 51 0.45 27.89 13.70
N PRO A 52 -0.54 27.03 14.05
CA PRO A 52 -0.63 26.45 15.38
C PRO A 52 0.62 25.67 15.80
N SER A 53 1.20 24.88 14.87
CA SER A 53 2.40 24.08 15.16
C SER A 53 3.61 24.95 15.50
N ALA A 54 3.78 26.09 14.82
CA ALA A 54 4.82 27.06 15.12
C ALA A 54 4.60 27.73 16.48
N MET A 55 3.35 28.02 16.86
CA MET A 55 3.01 28.61 18.16
C MET A 55 3.38 27.70 19.35
N VAL A 56 3.42 26.38 19.13
CA VAL A 56 3.86 25.40 20.14
C VAL A 56 5.31 24.95 19.98
N GLY A 57 6.08 25.62 19.11
CA GLY A 57 7.52 25.36 18.93
C GLY A 57 7.87 24.18 18.01
N LEU A 58 6.94 23.68 17.22
CA LEU A 58 7.13 22.56 16.30
C LEU A 58 6.74 22.97 14.86
N PRO A 59 7.55 23.78 14.16
CA PRO A 59 7.13 24.34 12.87
C PRO A 59 6.98 23.23 11.81
N LEU A 60 5.74 22.83 11.55
CA LEU A 60 5.38 21.87 10.50
C LEU A 60 4.83 22.63 9.31
N THR A 61 5.60 22.71 8.22
CA THR A 61 5.11 23.31 6.98
C THR A 61 4.21 22.36 6.20
N PRO A 62 3.35 22.84 5.28
CA PRO A 62 2.54 21.95 4.45
C PRO A 62 3.41 21.02 3.60
N LEU A 63 4.58 21.49 3.15
CA LEU A 63 5.54 20.65 2.42
C LEU A 63 6.17 19.57 3.31
N THR A 64 6.47 19.89 4.57
CA THR A 64 6.93 18.90 5.55
C THR A 64 5.88 17.81 5.73
N MET A 65 4.60 18.18 5.89
CA MET A 65 3.49 17.22 5.98
C MET A 65 3.33 16.37 4.72
N SER A 66 3.40 16.99 3.53
CA SER A 66 3.34 16.29 2.25
C SER A 66 4.47 15.25 2.15
N ASN A 67 5.70 15.62 2.48
CA ASN A 67 6.84 14.68 2.50
C ASN A 67 6.64 13.54 3.51
N MET A 68 6.09 13.82 4.70
CA MET A 68 5.77 12.78 5.68
C MET A 68 4.76 11.78 5.13
N PHE A 69 3.69 12.25 4.47
CA PHE A 69 2.70 11.37 3.84
C PHE A 69 3.29 10.47 2.75
N VAL A 70 4.21 11.00 1.94
CA VAL A 70 4.92 10.22 0.91
C VAL A 70 5.81 9.16 1.57
N ASN A 71 6.63 9.54 2.54
CA ASN A 71 7.54 8.64 3.23
C ASN A 71 6.80 7.52 3.98
N ASP A 72 5.74 7.86 4.72
CA ASP A 72 4.92 6.88 5.43
C ASP A 72 4.28 5.88 4.45
N THR A 73 3.85 6.37 3.28
CA THR A 73 3.29 5.53 2.24
C THR A 73 4.34 4.60 1.64
N PHE A 74 5.53 5.10 1.35
CA PHE A 74 6.64 4.27 0.86
C PHE A 74 6.98 3.13 1.83
N ILE A 75 7.06 3.45 3.13
CA ILE A 75 7.30 2.45 4.19
C ILE A 75 6.16 1.43 4.24
N ALA A 76 4.90 1.87 4.17
CA ALA A 76 3.73 1.00 4.19
C ALA A 76 3.71 0.06 2.98
N MET A 77 3.96 0.58 1.77
CA MET A 77 4.04 -0.20 0.54
C MET A 77 5.16 -1.24 0.60
N ARG A 78 6.36 -0.87 1.04
CA ARG A 78 7.49 -1.80 1.19
C ARG A 78 7.16 -2.96 2.15
N ARG A 79 6.47 -2.66 3.26
CA ARG A 79 5.98 -3.69 4.19
C ARG A 79 4.89 -4.55 3.55
N GLY A 80 3.98 -3.92 2.80
CA GLY A 80 2.90 -4.58 2.05
C GLY A 80 3.42 -5.57 1.01
N LEU A 81 4.40 -5.17 0.19
CA LEU A 81 5.02 -6.04 -0.82
C LEU A 81 5.70 -7.26 -0.19
N LYS A 82 6.46 -7.05 0.89
CA LYS A 82 7.05 -8.16 1.65
C LYS A 82 5.99 -9.14 2.17
N LYS A 83 4.82 -8.63 2.56
CA LYS A 83 3.69 -9.45 3.00
C LYS A 83 3.03 -10.19 1.84
N LEU A 84 2.75 -9.52 0.72
CA LEU A 84 2.20 -10.14 -0.48
C LEU A 84 3.09 -11.27 -0.99
N ARG A 85 4.40 -11.03 -1.10
CA ARG A 85 5.37 -12.05 -1.51
C ARG A 85 5.31 -13.28 -0.61
N LYS A 86 5.26 -13.08 0.71
CA LYS A 86 5.12 -14.17 1.68
C LYS A 86 3.81 -14.94 1.49
N ILE A 87 2.70 -14.24 1.27
CA ILE A 87 1.39 -14.86 1.03
C ILE A 87 1.42 -15.69 -0.25
N VAL A 88 1.92 -15.14 -1.36
CA VAL A 88 2.01 -15.87 -2.64
C VAL A 88 2.86 -17.13 -2.51
N MET A 89 4.05 -17.03 -1.89
CA MET A 89 4.92 -18.20 -1.65
C MET A 89 4.26 -19.25 -0.76
N LEU A 90 3.54 -18.80 0.27
CA LEU A 90 2.80 -19.69 1.17
C LEU A 90 1.67 -20.42 0.43
N LEU A 91 0.91 -19.70 -0.39
CA LEU A 91 -0.17 -20.27 -1.19
C LEU A 91 0.35 -21.31 -2.20
N LEU A 92 1.51 -21.04 -2.82
CA LEU A 92 2.18 -22.00 -3.70
C LEU A 92 2.62 -23.25 -2.93
N ARG A 93 3.29 -23.07 -1.78
CA ARG A 93 3.77 -24.18 -0.93
C ARG A 93 2.63 -25.10 -0.47
N GLU A 94 1.50 -24.52 -0.10
CA GLU A 94 0.31 -25.24 0.35
C GLU A 94 -0.60 -25.70 -0.80
N ARG A 95 -0.18 -25.49 -2.06
CA ARG A 95 -0.90 -25.90 -3.29
C ARG A 95 -2.29 -25.25 -3.44
N TYR A 96 -2.49 -24.08 -2.85
CA TYR A 96 -3.68 -23.25 -3.07
C TYR A 96 -3.65 -22.55 -4.43
N ILE A 97 -2.46 -22.34 -5.01
CA ILE A 97 -2.30 -21.80 -6.36
C ILE A 97 -1.31 -22.65 -7.16
N GLY A 98 -1.47 -22.66 -8.47
CA GLY A 98 -0.53 -23.30 -9.39
C GLY A 98 0.75 -22.48 -9.62
N PRO A 99 1.80 -23.09 -10.18
CA PRO A 99 3.08 -22.42 -10.44
C PRO A 99 2.92 -21.21 -11.37
N GLU A 100 2.17 -21.33 -12.46
CA GLU A 100 1.95 -20.26 -13.45
C GLU A 100 1.35 -18.99 -12.81
N LEU A 101 0.30 -19.17 -11.99
CA LEU A 101 -0.32 -18.06 -11.28
C LEU A 101 0.63 -17.43 -10.26
N SER A 102 1.39 -18.27 -9.53
CA SER A 102 2.35 -17.76 -8.56
C SER A 102 3.46 -16.94 -9.22
N GLU A 103 3.93 -17.37 -10.40
CA GLU A 103 4.93 -16.65 -11.19
C GLU A 103 4.39 -15.32 -11.67
N ARG A 104 3.16 -15.28 -12.20
CA ARG A 104 2.49 -14.04 -12.60
C ARG A 104 2.41 -13.05 -11.43
N LEU A 105 1.92 -13.49 -10.28
CA LEU A 105 1.79 -12.63 -9.10
C LEU A 105 3.15 -12.14 -8.58
N LEU A 106 4.18 -12.98 -8.61
CA LEU A 106 5.54 -12.59 -8.23
C LEU A 106 6.15 -11.59 -9.22
N ASN A 107 5.86 -11.73 -10.51
CA ASN A 107 6.26 -10.77 -11.54
C ASN A 107 5.59 -9.41 -11.32
N SER A 108 4.27 -9.38 -11.03
CA SER A 108 3.58 -8.14 -10.69
C SER A 108 4.14 -7.49 -9.41
N ILE A 109 4.48 -8.29 -8.39
CA ILE A 109 5.16 -7.77 -7.18
C ILE A 109 6.52 -7.14 -7.54
N LYS A 110 7.30 -7.79 -8.41
CA LYS A 110 8.59 -7.27 -8.87
C LYS A 110 8.43 -5.98 -9.67
N GLU A 111 7.42 -5.90 -10.52
CA GLU A 111 7.10 -4.69 -11.28
C GLU A 111 6.80 -3.52 -10.33
N VAL A 112 5.97 -3.74 -9.31
CA VAL A 112 5.70 -2.71 -8.28
C VAL A 112 6.98 -2.29 -7.55
N GLU A 113 7.86 -3.24 -7.21
CA GLU A 113 9.15 -2.92 -6.58
C GLU A 113 10.04 -2.05 -7.44
N GLU A 114 10.11 -2.31 -8.75
CA GLU A 114 10.89 -1.48 -9.68
C GLU A 114 10.27 -0.09 -9.84
N ARG A 115 8.94 0.00 -9.99
CA ARG A 115 8.23 1.30 -10.06
C ARG A 115 8.47 2.15 -8.82
N MET A 116 8.38 1.55 -7.62
CA MET A 116 8.70 2.25 -6.38
C MET A 116 10.13 2.79 -6.35
N LYS A 117 11.12 2.05 -6.86
CA LYS A 117 12.50 2.55 -6.96
C LYS A 117 12.61 3.72 -7.94
N THR A 118 11.92 3.66 -9.07
CA THR A 118 11.93 4.75 -10.05
C THR A 118 11.23 6.00 -9.54
N ALA A 119 10.21 5.86 -8.68
CA ALA A 119 9.50 6.98 -8.09
C ALA A 119 10.41 7.93 -7.30
N ASP A 120 11.43 7.39 -6.61
CA ASP A 120 12.42 8.19 -5.86
C ASP A 120 13.31 9.07 -6.75
N SER A 121 13.48 8.68 -8.02
CA SER A 121 14.28 9.43 -9.01
C SER A 121 13.49 10.47 -9.80
N LEU A 122 12.18 10.52 -9.64
CA LEU A 122 11.30 11.41 -10.38
C LEU A 122 11.05 12.73 -9.63
N PRO A 123 10.59 13.78 -10.34
CA PRO A 123 9.98 14.94 -9.68
C PRO A 123 8.88 14.48 -8.72
N VAL A 124 8.80 15.08 -7.53
CA VAL A 124 7.98 14.56 -6.42
C VAL A 124 6.53 14.32 -6.83
N GLU A 125 5.92 15.22 -7.59
CA GLU A 125 4.54 15.07 -8.07
C GLU A 125 4.38 13.87 -9.00
N ARG A 126 5.36 13.57 -9.85
CA ARG A 126 5.35 12.37 -10.71
C ARG A 126 5.64 11.12 -9.90
N GLY A 127 6.57 11.19 -8.95
CA GLY A 127 6.83 10.09 -8.02
C GLY A 127 5.59 9.72 -7.20
N ILE A 128 4.80 10.70 -6.77
CA ILE A 128 3.53 10.46 -6.08
C ILE A 128 2.52 9.70 -6.97
N GLU A 129 2.37 10.08 -8.24
CA GLU A 129 1.47 9.37 -9.17
C GLU A 129 1.96 7.93 -9.42
N GLU A 130 3.27 7.71 -9.60
CA GLU A 130 3.85 6.37 -9.70
C GLU A 130 3.58 5.51 -8.47
N LEU A 131 3.66 6.08 -7.26
CA LEU A 131 3.31 5.38 -6.03
C LEU A 131 1.81 5.07 -5.94
N LYS A 132 0.94 5.94 -6.43
CA LYS A 132 -0.51 5.69 -6.49
C LYS A 132 -0.84 4.53 -7.43
N GLU A 133 -0.25 4.51 -8.62
CA GLU A 133 -0.44 3.41 -9.58
C GLU A 133 0.13 2.09 -9.03
N SER A 134 1.27 2.17 -8.36
CA SER A 134 1.87 1.03 -7.65
C SER A 134 0.95 0.48 -6.55
N ILE A 135 0.24 1.34 -5.82
CA ILE A 135 -0.79 0.92 -4.85
C ILE A 135 -1.94 0.21 -5.55
N ASP A 136 -2.41 0.71 -6.69
CA ASP A 136 -3.52 0.09 -7.44
C ASP A 136 -3.14 -1.32 -7.92
N MET A 137 -1.91 -1.51 -8.39
CA MET A 137 -1.38 -2.83 -8.72
C MET A 137 -1.35 -3.76 -7.51
N MET A 138 -0.91 -3.27 -6.34
CA MET A 138 -0.94 -4.07 -5.11
C MET A 138 -2.36 -4.46 -4.67
N LEU A 139 -3.33 -3.55 -4.84
CA LEU A 139 -4.74 -3.82 -4.55
C LEU A 139 -5.32 -4.85 -5.53
N ALA A 140 -4.97 -4.77 -6.82
CA ALA A 140 -5.36 -5.77 -7.81
C ALA A 140 -4.81 -7.16 -7.46
N ILE A 141 -3.54 -7.26 -7.02
CA ILE A 141 -2.97 -8.51 -6.52
C ILE A 141 -3.75 -9.05 -5.31
N CYS A 142 -4.13 -8.18 -4.36
CA CYS A 142 -4.94 -8.60 -3.20
C CYS A 142 -6.29 -9.17 -3.63
N ALA A 143 -6.99 -8.47 -4.54
CA ALA A 143 -8.29 -8.87 -5.06
C ALA A 143 -8.23 -10.21 -5.79
N GLU A 144 -7.21 -10.39 -6.64
CA GLU A 144 -7.00 -11.63 -7.39
C GLU A 144 -6.74 -12.82 -6.46
N VAL A 145 -5.86 -12.64 -5.46
CA VAL A 145 -5.58 -13.68 -4.46
C VAL A 145 -6.84 -14.03 -3.67
N LYS A 146 -7.66 -13.04 -3.30
CA LYS A 146 -8.94 -13.28 -2.60
C LYS A 146 -9.94 -14.02 -3.47
N ALA A 147 -10.11 -13.62 -4.72
CA ALA A 147 -11.02 -14.28 -5.66
C ALA A 147 -10.64 -15.77 -5.85
N MET A 148 -9.34 -16.05 -5.91
CA MET A 148 -8.81 -17.41 -5.98
C MET A 148 -9.05 -18.24 -4.71
N LEU A 149 -8.97 -17.63 -3.53
CA LEU A 149 -9.32 -18.30 -2.29
C LEU A 149 -10.83 -18.56 -2.23
N ALA A 150 -11.65 -17.58 -2.61
CA ALA A 150 -13.11 -17.69 -2.62
C ALA A 150 -13.60 -18.81 -3.56
N SER A 151 -13.02 -18.94 -4.76
CA SER A 151 -13.38 -20.01 -5.71
C SER A 151 -13.09 -21.42 -5.19
N ARG A 152 -12.26 -21.55 -4.16
CA ARG A 152 -11.94 -22.81 -3.46
C ARG A 152 -12.76 -23.02 -2.18
N GLY A 153 -13.85 -22.27 -2.01
CA GLY A 153 -14.73 -22.36 -0.84
C GLY A 153 -14.15 -21.73 0.43
N ILE A 154 -13.08 -20.94 0.30
CA ILE A 154 -12.50 -20.20 1.43
C ILE A 154 -13.10 -18.81 1.44
N SER A 155 -14.06 -18.59 2.33
CA SER A 155 -14.62 -17.26 2.62
C SER A 155 -14.24 -16.81 4.04
N VAL A 156 -14.50 -15.54 4.34
CA VAL A 156 -14.44 -15.03 5.72
C VAL A 156 -15.51 -15.77 6.52
N PRO A 157 -15.22 -16.26 7.75
CA PRO A 157 -16.29 -16.70 8.63
C PRO A 157 -17.25 -15.52 8.81
N GLU A 158 -18.53 -15.74 8.49
CA GLU A 158 -19.59 -14.80 8.81
C GLU A 158 -19.47 -14.48 10.31
N ARG A 159 -19.37 -13.17 10.61
CA ARG A 159 -19.36 -12.68 11.99
C ARG A 159 -20.75 -12.70 12.55
#